data_AF-A0A5D2CAL3-F1
#
_entry.id   AF-A0A5D2CAL3-F1
#
_cell.length_a   1.000
_cell.length_b   1.000
_cell.length_c   1.000
_cell.angle_alpha   90.00
_cell.angle_beta   90.00
_cell.angle_gamma   90.00
#
_symmetry.space_group_name_H-M   'P 1'
#
loop_
_entity.id
_entity.type
_entity.pdbx_description
1 polymer ?
#
loop_
_entity_poly.entity_id
_entity_poly.type
_entity_poly.pdbx_seq_one_letter_code
_entity_poly.pdbx_strand_id
1 'polypeptide(L)'
;MGNALRLLYSHCCKPTTAGDSQGKDGVSALSHDLFQFDITSQVPEGLSYHVVSSKKAQANWYRKLLDAWREAKPPPKTPEEASSFVIQTLKRHQKADVEGLLAYYSLPQQPSASATTSLPQRVKFELQTLPVDTKAVPDGDTITVYVSTTDPRESLNVPRDVQLAADQRSRARAAKNYTKADELHKKIIDSGYRVLNLQNQEILARKYRIRLRGIDAPESSMPYGKEAKEELVKLLQGKCLRVLVYDEDRYGRCVGDIYCNGKFVQEVMLKKGLAWHYSAYDQRVELATWEKEARAKRVGLWASSNPEKPWEWRKDKRQGR
;
A
#
# COMPACT_ATOMS: atom_id res chain seq x y z
N MET A 1 -43.52 -22.26 -19.13
CA MET A 1 -42.94 -22.42 -17.78
C MET A 1 -42.41 -21.07 -17.30
N GLY A 2 -43.33 -20.21 -16.86
CA GLY A 2 -43.04 -19.02 -16.08
C GLY A 2 -43.75 -19.19 -14.75
N ASN A 3 -43.09 -18.81 -13.63
CA ASN A 3 -43.74 -18.45 -12.35
C ASN A 3 -42.79 -18.15 -11.18
N ALA A 4 -41.46 -18.08 -11.34
CA ALA A 4 -40.58 -17.80 -10.19
C ALA A 4 -40.27 -16.31 -9.96
N LEU A 5 -40.40 -15.44 -10.96
CA LEU A 5 -39.97 -14.02 -10.87
C LEU A 5 -41.09 -13.04 -10.48
N ARG A 6 -42.35 -13.48 -10.41
CA ARG A 6 -43.48 -12.62 -10.01
C ARG A 6 -43.64 -12.46 -8.50
N LEU A 7 -43.00 -13.32 -7.69
CA LEU A 7 -43.22 -13.38 -6.24
C LEU A 7 -42.35 -12.40 -5.43
N LEU A 8 -41.24 -11.91 -5.99
CA LEU A 8 -40.35 -10.97 -5.27
C LEU A 8 -40.78 -9.50 -5.40
N TYR A 9 -41.71 -9.19 -6.31
CA TYR A 9 -42.13 -7.81 -6.61
C TYR A 9 -43.47 -7.39 -5.96
N SER A 10 -44.10 -8.27 -5.17
CA SER A 10 -45.42 -7.98 -4.56
C SER A 10 -45.35 -7.16 -3.26
N HIS A 11 -44.17 -6.97 -2.65
CA HIS A 11 -44.10 -6.41 -1.29
C HIS A 11 -43.55 -5.00 -1.15
N CYS A 12 -43.03 -4.37 -2.19
CA CYS A 12 -42.57 -2.98 -2.08
C CYS A 12 -42.80 -2.25 -3.39
N CYS A 13 -43.95 -1.59 -3.54
CA CYS A 13 -44.12 -0.33 -4.26
C CYS A 13 -45.60 0.02 -4.39
N LYS A 14 -46.09 0.92 -3.53
CA LYS A 14 -47.07 1.93 -3.95
C LYS A 14 -46.30 3.19 -4.33
N PRO A 15 -46.75 3.95 -5.34
CA PRO A 15 -45.99 5.07 -5.87
C PRO A 15 -46.12 6.27 -4.92
N THR A 16 -45.02 6.93 -4.60
CA THR A 16 -45.06 8.29 -4.06
C THR A 16 -44.00 9.12 -4.78
N THR A 17 -44.50 10.18 -5.41
CA THR A 17 -43.79 11.25 -6.10
C THR A 17 -42.90 12.06 -5.15
N ALA A 18 -41.82 12.59 -5.75
CA ALA A 18 -40.95 13.67 -5.28
C ALA A 18 -39.91 13.34 -4.19
N GLY A 19 -38.64 13.53 -4.56
CA GLY A 19 -37.51 13.87 -3.70
C GLY A 19 -37.13 12.89 -2.59
N ASP A 20 -36.12 12.05 -2.82
CA ASP A 20 -35.00 11.95 -1.90
C ASP A 20 -33.86 11.07 -2.43
N SER A 21 -32.63 11.50 -2.10
CA SER A 21 -31.40 10.77 -2.34
C SER A 21 -31.21 9.72 -1.25
N GLN A 22 -31.60 8.48 -1.54
CA GLN A 22 -31.28 7.30 -0.72
C GLN A 22 -30.62 6.22 -1.58
N GLY A 23 -29.61 5.57 -1.00
CA GLY A 23 -28.59 4.75 -1.67
C GLY A 23 -29.13 3.74 -2.67
N LYS A 24 -28.60 3.81 -3.91
CA LYS A 24 -28.79 2.76 -4.92
C LYS A 24 -27.96 1.55 -4.51
N ASP A 25 -28.63 0.49 -4.13
CA ASP A 25 -28.02 -0.84 -4.00
C ASP A 25 -27.39 -1.25 -5.34
N GLY A 26 -26.06 -1.37 -5.37
CA GLY A 26 -25.27 -1.59 -6.59
C GLY A 26 -25.60 -2.89 -7.31
N VAL A 27 -26.08 -3.90 -6.58
CA VAL A 27 -26.54 -5.18 -7.14
C VAL A 27 -27.83 -5.00 -7.94
N SER A 28 -28.78 -4.26 -7.37
CA SER A 28 -30.05 -3.94 -8.01
C SER A 28 -29.83 -3.12 -9.29
N ALA A 29 -28.92 -2.15 -9.27
CA ALA A 29 -28.56 -1.35 -10.45
C ALA A 29 -27.92 -2.20 -11.56
N LEU A 30 -26.95 -3.08 -11.23
CA LEU A 30 -26.35 -3.99 -12.21
C LEU A 30 -27.38 -4.93 -12.83
N SER A 31 -28.28 -5.50 -12.00
CA SER A 31 -29.32 -6.41 -12.49
C SER A 31 -30.31 -5.72 -13.44
N HIS A 32 -30.67 -4.46 -13.14
CA HIS A 32 -31.56 -3.66 -13.96
C HIS A 32 -30.94 -3.35 -15.33
N ASP A 33 -29.68 -2.94 -15.35
CA ASP A 33 -29.01 -2.58 -16.60
C ASP A 33 -28.70 -3.79 -17.48
N LEU A 34 -28.44 -4.97 -16.88
CA LEU A 34 -28.33 -6.22 -17.64
C LEU A 34 -29.67 -6.60 -18.30
N PHE A 35 -30.79 -6.39 -17.61
CA PHE A 35 -32.12 -6.61 -18.17
C PHE A 35 -32.44 -5.59 -19.27
N GLN A 36 -32.10 -4.33 -19.07
CA GLN A 36 -32.29 -3.28 -20.07
C GLN A 36 -31.43 -3.55 -21.32
N PHE A 37 -30.21 -4.06 -21.14
CA PHE A 37 -29.34 -4.48 -22.23
C PHE A 37 -29.92 -5.68 -23.01
N ASP A 38 -30.58 -6.64 -22.35
CA ASP A 38 -31.25 -7.77 -23.01
C ASP A 38 -32.35 -7.29 -23.98
N ILE A 39 -33.09 -6.25 -23.59
CA ILE A 39 -34.18 -5.68 -24.39
C ILE A 39 -33.65 -4.77 -25.50
N THR A 40 -32.68 -3.91 -25.19
CA THR A 40 -32.30 -2.79 -26.08
C THR A 40 -30.98 -3.00 -26.81
N SER A 41 -30.15 -3.96 -26.37
CA SER A 41 -28.75 -4.11 -26.79
C SER A 41 -27.88 -2.84 -26.60
N GLN A 42 -28.33 -1.90 -25.77
CA GLN A 42 -27.62 -0.66 -25.46
C GLN A 42 -27.02 -0.73 -24.05
N VAL A 43 -25.76 -0.32 -23.93
CA VAL A 43 -25.08 -0.19 -22.64
C VAL A 43 -25.43 1.16 -21.99
N PRO A 44 -25.34 1.29 -20.65
CA PRO A 44 -25.63 2.55 -19.96
C PRO A 44 -24.77 3.70 -20.48
N GLU A 45 -25.38 4.85 -20.76
CA GLU A 45 -24.69 6.01 -21.36
C GLU A 45 -23.57 6.56 -20.47
N GLY A 46 -23.73 6.45 -19.14
CA GLY A 46 -22.73 6.88 -18.18
C GLY A 46 -21.50 5.97 -18.09
N LEU A 47 -21.59 4.73 -18.57
CA LEU A 47 -20.52 3.74 -18.39
C LEU A 47 -19.22 4.17 -19.10
N SER A 48 -19.33 4.83 -20.26
CA SER A 48 -18.15 5.27 -21.02
C SER A 48 -17.26 6.28 -20.30
N TYR A 49 -17.75 6.94 -19.25
CA TYR A 49 -16.92 7.82 -18.42
C TYR A 49 -16.03 7.07 -17.43
N HIS A 50 -16.32 5.79 -17.19
CA HIS A 50 -15.62 4.98 -16.18
C HIS A 50 -14.68 3.93 -16.78
N VAL A 51 -14.80 3.63 -18.08
CA VAL A 51 -14.10 2.52 -18.73
C VAL A 51 -13.31 3.01 -19.94
N VAL A 52 -12.22 2.34 -20.29
CA VAL A 52 -11.33 2.74 -21.40
C VAL A 52 -11.74 2.10 -22.74
N SER A 53 -12.56 1.05 -22.69
CA SER A 53 -13.06 0.32 -23.85
C SER A 53 -14.12 1.10 -24.65
N SER A 54 -14.12 0.92 -25.98
CA SER A 54 -15.12 1.52 -26.88
C SER A 54 -16.53 0.99 -26.62
N LYS A 55 -17.59 1.75 -26.98
CA LYS A 55 -19.00 1.31 -26.86
C LYS A 55 -19.31 -0.03 -27.55
N LYS A 56 -18.54 -0.44 -28.55
CA LYS A 56 -18.64 -1.76 -29.16
C LYS A 56 -18.07 -2.86 -28.27
N ALA A 57 -16.93 -2.60 -27.62
CA ALA A 57 -16.31 -3.50 -26.65
C ALA A 57 -17.20 -3.65 -25.40
N GLN A 58 -17.56 -2.53 -24.75
CA GLN A 58 -18.94 -2.11 -24.48
C GLN A 58 -20.08 -3.17 -24.46
N ALA A 59 -20.66 -3.40 -25.63
CA ALA A 59 -21.77 -4.34 -25.75
C ALA A 59 -21.31 -5.80 -25.63
N ASN A 60 -20.07 -6.13 -26.01
CA ASN A 60 -19.58 -7.51 -26.05
C ASN A 60 -19.39 -8.13 -24.65
N TRP A 61 -18.75 -7.40 -23.74
CA TRP A 61 -18.65 -7.80 -22.33
C TRP A 61 -19.99 -7.73 -21.56
N TYR A 62 -20.92 -6.81 -21.88
CA TYR A 62 -22.28 -6.83 -21.32
C TYR A 62 -23.06 -8.08 -21.72
N ARG A 63 -22.93 -8.53 -22.97
CA ARG A 63 -23.49 -9.81 -23.42
C ARG A 63 -22.95 -10.99 -22.61
N LYS A 64 -21.63 -11.03 -22.37
CA LYS A 64 -21.00 -12.05 -21.52
C LYS A 64 -21.50 -12.03 -20.07
N LEU A 65 -21.68 -10.82 -19.51
CA LEU A 65 -22.24 -10.67 -18.16
C LEU A 65 -23.68 -11.16 -18.09
N LEU A 66 -24.51 -10.83 -19.08
CA LEU A 66 -25.89 -11.28 -19.16
C LEU A 66 -25.99 -12.82 -19.26
N ASP A 67 -25.17 -13.44 -20.11
CA ASP A 67 -25.12 -14.89 -20.26
C ASP A 67 -24.69 -15.56 -18.95
N ALA A 68 -23.62 -15.07 -18.32
CA ALA A 68 -23.16 -15.59 -17.03
C ALA A 68 -24.18 -15.37 -15.90
N TRP A 69 -24.95 -14.27 -15.93
CA TRP A 69 -25.95 -13.95 -14.92
C TRP A 69 -27.15 -14.90 -15.00
N ARG A 70 -27.51 -15.35 -16.22
CA ARG A 70 -28.57 -16.35 -16.44
C ARG A 70 -28.16 -17.74 -15.94
N GLU A 71 -26.88 -18.08 -16.04
CA GLU A 71 -26.34 -19.37 -15.58
C GLU A 71 -26.07 -19.42 -14.07
N ALA A 72 -25.98 -18.26 -13.40
CA ALA A 72 -25.75 -18.17 -11.95
C ALA A 72 -26.95 -18.70 -11.14
N LYS A 73 -26.75 -19.79 -10.39
CA LYS A 73 -27.75 -20.40 -9.49
C LYS A 73 -27.18 -20.53 -8.08
N PRO A 74 -27.50 -19.65 -7.11
CA PRO A 74 -28.38 -18.46 -7.21
C PRO A 74 -27.70 -17.25 -7.87
N PRO A 75 -28.48 -16.26 -8.36
CA PRO A 75 -27.92 -14.99 -8.82
C PRO A 75 -27.31 -14.21 -7.63
N PRO A 76 -26.31 -13.35 -7.87
CA PRO A 76 -25.68 -12.54 -6.82
C PRO A 76 -26.71 -11.69 -6.08
N LYS A 77 -26.70 -11.75 -4.74
CA LYS A 77 -27.62 -10.97 -3.87
C LYS A 77 -26.92 -9.93 -3.04
N THR A 78 -25.60 -10.04 -2.87
CA THR A 78 -24.79 -9.08 -2.11
C THR A 78 -23.85 -8.30 -3.02
N PRO A 79 -23.47 -7.06 -2.67
CA PRO A 79 -22.49 -6.29 -3.42
C PRO A 79 -21.17 -7.05 -3.62
N GLU A 80 -20.75 -7.83 -2.63
CA GLU A 80 -19.52 -8.64 -2.68
C GLU A 80 -19.62 -9.83 -3.64
N GLU A 81 -20.78 -10.50 -3.69
CA GLU A 81 -21.07 -11.56 -4.68
C GLU A 81 -21.12 -10.98 -6.09
N ALA A 82 -21.75 -9.82 -6.28
CA ALA A 82 -21.85 -9.15 -7.57
C ALA A 82 -20.47 -8.71 -8.07
N SER A 83 -19.61 -8.17 -7.20
CA SER A 83 -18.22 -7.86 -7.55
C SER A 83 -17.43 -9.09 -7.97
N SER A 84 -17.53 -10.18 -7.20
CA SER A 84 -16.86 -11.44 -7.52
C SER A 84 -17.30 -11.99 -8.87
N PHE A 85 -18.61 -11.95 -9.11
CA PHE A 85 -19.23 -12.36 -10.37
C PHE A 85 -18.71 -11.55 -11.57
N VAL A 86 -18.68 -10.22 -11.45
CA VAL A 86 -18.19 -9.32 -12.51
C VAL A 86 -16.71 -9.59 -12.81
N ILE A 87 -15.88 -9.69 -11.77
CA ILE A 87 -14.43 -9.94 -11.89
C ILE A 87 -14.17 -11.30 -12.54
N GLN A 88 -14.87 -12.35 -12.12
CA GLN A 88 -14.68 -13.70 -12.64
C GLN A 88 -15.11 -13.81 -14.11
N THR A 89 -16.25 -13.20 -14.46
CA THR A 89 -16.79 -13.21 -15.83
C THR A 89 -15.88 -12.43 -16.78
N LEU A 90 -15.29 -11.33 -16.29
CA LEU A 90 -14.49 -10.43 -17.11
C LEU A 90 -12.98 -10.58 -16.93
N LYS A 91 -12.50 -11.65 -16.26
CA LYS A 91 -11.08 -11.89 -15.92
C LYS A 91 -10.05 -11.77 -17.07
N ARG A 92 -10.49 -11.90 -18.33
CA ARG A 92 -9.63 -11.79 -19.54
C ARG A 92 -9.72 -10.42 -20.23
N HIS A 93 -10.47 -9.46 -19.67
CA HIS A 93 -10.59 -8.09 -20.18
C HIS A 93 -9.62 -7.17 -19.45
N GLN A 94 -9.48 -5.93 -19.93
CA GLN A 94 -8.54 -4.97 -19.36
C GLN A 94 -8.93 -4.65 -17.92
N LYS A 95 -7.93 -4.60 -17.04
CA LYS A 95 -8.12 -4.32 -15.62
C LYS A 95 -8.85 -2.99 -15.37
N ALA A 96 -8.50 -1.95 -16.12
CA ALA A 96 -9.14 -0.64 -16.04
C ALA A 96 -10.64 -0.66 -16.38
N ASP A 97 -11.07 -1.51 -17.32
CA ASP A 97 -12.48 -1.64 -17.68
C ASP A 97 -13.28 -2.34 -16.56
N VAL A 98 -12.71 -3.37 -15.94
CA VAL A 98 -13.33 -4.09 -14.83
C VAL A 98 -13.43 -3.21 -13.60
N GLU A 99 -12.36 -2.48 -13.26
CA GLU A 99 -12.36 -1.51 -12.15
C GLU A 99 -13.35 -0.37 -12.38
N GLY A 100 -13.43 0.13 -13.62
CA GLY A 100 -14.40 1.14 -14.04
C GLY A 100 -15.85 0.70 -13.92
N LEU A 101 -16.16 -0.54 -14.32
CA LEU A 101 -17.50 -1.12 -14.20
C LEU A 101 -17.92 -1.30 -12.74
N LEU A 102 -17.01 -1.76 -11.87
CA LEU A 102 -17.27 -1.88 -10.44
C LEU A 102 -17.53 -0.51 -9.81
N ALA A 103 -16.74 0.51 -10.18
CA ALA A 103 -16.94 1.88 -9.72
C ALA A 103 -18.28 2.47 -10.19
N TYR A 104 -18.68 2.22 -11.44
CA TYR A 104 -19.96 2.69 -11.99
C TYR A 104 -21.16 2.20 -11.18
N TYR A 105 -21.15 0.94 -10.75
CA TYR A 105 -22.21 0.35 -9.93
C TYR A 105 -22.02 0.52 -8.42
N SER A 106 -20.99 1.28 -7.99
CA SER A 106 -20.62 1.39 -6.57
C SER A 106 -20.42 0.03 -5.89
N LEU A 107 -19.98 -0.97 -6.65
CA LEU A 107 -19.72 -2.31 -6.15
C LEU A 107 -18.34 -2.34 -5.49
N PRO A 108 -18.21 -2.98 -4.31
CA PRO A 108 -16.95 -3.03 -3.60
C PRO A 108 -15.92 -3.71 -4.50
N GLN A 109 -14.82 -3.04 -4.81
CA GLN A 109 -13.69 -3.74 -5.43
C GLN A 109 -13.31 -4.85 -4.48
N GLN A 110 -13.50 -6.11 -4.88
CA GLN A 110 -12.96 -7.24 -4.13
C GLN A 110 -11.50 -6.89 -3.87
N PRO A 111 -11.04 -6.93 -2.61
CA PRO A 111 -9.66 -6.62 -2.33
C PRO A 111 -8.84 -7.58 -3.17
N SER A 112 -8.03 -7.01 -4.07
CA SER A 112 -7.41 -7.62 -5.23
C SER A 112 -6.56 -8.83 -4.87
N ALA A 113 -7.13 -9.98 -4.50
CA ALA A 113 -6.45 -10.87 -3.57
C ALA A 113 -5.66 -10.00 -2.58
N SER A 114 -6.34 -9.28 -1.67
CA SER A 114 -5.72 -9.20 -0.36
C SER A 114 -5.53 -10.67 -0.04
N ALA A 115 -4.28 -11.12 -0.18
CA ALA A 115 -3.86 -12.27 0.54
C ALA A 115 -4.54 -12.07 1.89
N THR A 116 -5.35 -13.03 2.30
CA THR A 116 -5.30 -13.37 3.71
C THR A 116 -3.86 -13.82 3.91
N THR A 117 -2.91 -12.86 3.88
CA THR A 117 -1.67 -12.92 4.57
C THR A 117 -2.17 -12.98 5.99
N SER A 118 -2.50 -14.20 6.42
CA SER A 118 -1.85 -14.69 7.61
C SER A 118 -0.43 -14.15 7.50
N LEU A 119 -0.22 -13.09 8.27
CA LEU A 119 1.04 -12.40 8.33
C LEU A 119 2.10 -13.51 8.42
N PRO A 120 3.13 -13.50 7.56
CA PRO A 120 4.13 -14.55 7.58
C PRO A 120 4.55 -14.81 9.02
N GLN A 121 4.73 -16.08 9.38
CA GLN A 121 4.96 -16.47 10.77
C GLN A 121 5.99 -15.55 11.44
N ARG A 122 5.62 -14.98 12.61
CA ARG A 122 6.39 -14.00 13.41
C ARG A 122 6.29 -12.52 13.03
N VAL A 123 5.58 -12.13 11.96
CA VAL A 123 5.30 -10.70 11.74
C VAL A 123 4.35 -10.20 12.82
N LYS A 124 4.75 -9.17 13.57
CA LYS A 124 3.95 -8.53 14.61
C LYS A 124 2.86 -7.64 14.01
N PHE A 125 3.21 -6.86 12.99
CA PHE A 125 2.29 -6.00 12.25
C PHE A 125 2.89 -5.57 10.90
N GLU A 126 2.01 -5.08 10.03
CA GLU A 126 2.37 -4.48 8.74
C GLU A 126 2.18 -2.96 8.81
N LEU A 127 3.05 -2.20 8.12
CA LEU A 127 2.90 -0.78 7.91
C LEU A 127 2.79 -0.49 6.42
N GLN A 128 1.87 0.41 6.07
CA GLN A 128 1.79 1.06 4.76
C GLN A 128 2.24 2.51 4.92
N THR A 129 3.38 2.86 4.31
CA THR A 129 4.01 4.16 4.54
C THR A 129 3.52 5.20 3.56
N LEU A 130 3.61 6.47 3.98
CA LEU A 130 3.62 7.61 3.06
C LEU A 130 4.87 7.57 2.17
N PRO A 131 4.89 8.35 1.07
CA PRO A 131 6.06 8.47 0.20
C PRO A 131 7.33 8.84 0.97
N VAL A 132 8.41 8.11 0.72
CA VAL A 132 9.69 8.32 1.40
C VAL A 132 10.42 9.56 0.89
N ASP A 133 10.84 10.40 1.83
CA ASP A 133 11.74 11.54 1.56
C ASP A 133 13.20 11.05 1.44
N THR A 134 13.98 11.67 0.56
CA THR A 134 15.40 11.32 0.35
C THR A 134 16.24 11.47 1.63
N LYS A 135 15.93 12.45 2.48
CA LYS A 135 16.59 12.69 3.77
C LYS A 135 16.24 11.65 4.83
N ALA A 136 15.26 10.79 4.57
CA ALA A 136 14.80 9.80 5.52
C ALA A 136 15.68 8.54 5.58
N VAL A 137 16.62 8.40 4.65
CA VAL A 137 17.58 7.29 4.57
C VAL A 137 18.95 7.76 5.11
N PRO A 138 19.30 7.45 6.38
CA PRO A 138 20.58 7.85 6.96
C PRO A 138 21.78 7.10 6.35
N ASP A 139 21.64 5.81 6.08
CA ASP A 139 22.69 4.86 5.68
C ASP A 139 22.13 3.80 4.71
N GLY A 140 22.86 2.71 4.46
CA GLY A 140 22.47 1.66 3.50
C GLY A 140 21.49 0.60 4.03
N ASP A 141 21.07 0.65 5.30
CA ASP A 141 20.25 -0.41 5.89
C ASP A 141 19.25 0.02 6.98
N THR A 142 19.09 1.34 7.16
CA THR A 142 18.14 1.97 8.05
C THR A 142 17.35 3.03 7.29
N ILE A 143 16.07 3.17 7.61
CA ILE A 143 15.19 4.20 7.02
C ILE A 143 14.22 4.74 8.07
N THR A 144 13.94 6.04 8.03
CA THR A 144 12.81 6.65 8.73
C THR A 144 11.60 6.71 7.79
N VAL A 145 10.45 6.24 8.23
CA VAL A 145 9.20 6.28 7.46
C VAL A 145 8.11 6.95 8.27
N TYR A 146 7.07 7.41 7.59
CA TYR A 146 5.90 8.01 8.21
C TYR A 146 4.65 7.25 7.79
N VAL A 147 3.77 6.99 8.74
CA VAL A 147 2.46 6.35 8.52
C VAL A 147 1.38 7.36 8.87
N SER A 148 0.40 7.55 8.00
CA SER A 148 -0.69 8.50 8.23
C SER A 148 -1.43 8.14 9.51
N THR A 149 -1.83 9.14 10.31
CA THR A 149 -2.70 8.89 11.46
C THR A 149 -4.12 8.50 11.07
N THR A 150 -4.47 8.58 9.78
CA THR A 150 -5.74 8.05 9.25
C THR A 150 -5.69 6.55 9.00
N ASP A 151 -4.49 5.93 9.05
CA ASP A 151 -4.36 4.48 8.99
C ASP A 151 -5.10 3.84 10.18
N PRO A 152 -5.91 2.78 9.98
CA PRO A 152 -6.69 2.14 11.05
C PRO A 152 -5.86 1.74 12.27
N ARG A 153 -4.59 1.35 12.08
CA ARG A 153 -3.69 0.98 13.18
C ARG A 153 -3.25 2.20 13.97
N GLU A 154 -3.02 3.32 13.31
CA GLU A 154 -2.52 4.54 13.96
C GLU A 154 -3.63 5.37 14.58
N SER A 155 -4.80 5.45 13.93
CA SER A 155 -5.90 6.34 14.31
C SER A 155 -6.38 6.12 15.75
N LEU A 156 -6.36 4.87 16.22
CA LEU A 156 -6.74 4.50 17.58
C LEU A 156 -5.68 4.85 18.65
N ASN A 157 -4.45 5.12 18.23
CA ASN A 157 -3.29 5.26 19.11
C ASN A 157 -2.72 6.69 19.15
N VAL A 158 -3.34 7.66 18.47
CA VAL A 158 -2.82 9.03 18.45
C VAL A 158 -3.18 9.78 19.75
N PRO A 159 -2.20 10.26 20.53
CA PRO A 159 -2.46 11.02 21.74
C PRO A 159 -3.28 12.30 21.48
N ARG A 160 -4.22 12.61 22.39
CA ARG A 160 -5.14 13.75 22.25
C ARG A 160 -4.39 15.09 22.18
N ASP A 161 -3.31 15.24 22.93
CA ASP A 161 -2.47 16.44 22.93
C ASP A 161 -1.76 16.65 21.58
N VAL A 162 -1.35 15.57 20.89
CA VAL A 162 -0.80 15.63 19.53
C VAL A 162 -1.86 16.06 18.53
N GLN A 163 -3.07 15.51 18.61
CA GLN A 163 -4.19 15.93 17.75
C GLN A 163 -4.52 17.41 17.93
N LEU A 164 -4.64 17.86 19.18
CA LEU A 164 -4.88 19.27 19.51
C LEU A 164 -3.74 20.17 19.02
N ALA A 165 -2.49 19.76 19.20
CA ALA A 165 -1.34 20.52 18.72
C ALA A 165 -1.33 20.65 17.19
N ALA A 166 -1.71 19.59 16.46
CA ALA A 166 -1.80 19.60 15.00
C ALA A 166 -2.87 20.58 14.49
N ASP A 167 -4.08 20.56 15.09
CA ASP A 167 -5.16 21.49 14.77
C ASP A 167 -4.77 22.94 15.10
N GLN A 168 -4.24 23.18 16.31
CA GLN A 168 -3.75 24.52 16.70
C GLN A 168 -2.64 25.04 15.79
N ARG A 169 -1.74 24.15 15.34
CA ARG A 169 -0.67 24.51 14.40
C ARG A 169 -1.27 24.96 13.07
N SER A 170 -2.24 24.22 12.53
CA SER A 170 -2.91 24.56 11.28
C SER A 170 -3.56 25.96 11.36
N ARG A 171 -4.30 26.22 12.46
CA ARG A 171 -4.88 27.54 12.74
C ARG A 171 -3.82 28.64 12.87
N ALA A 172 -2.70 28.37 13.54
CA ALA A 172 -1.60 29.33 13.66
C ALA A 172 -0.98 29.68 12.30
N ARG A 173 -0.81 28.70 11.39
CA ARG A 173 -0.35 28.95 10.02
C ARG A 173 -1.36 29.77 9.21
N ALA A 174 -2.66 29.46 9.32
CA ALA A 174 -3.72 30.23 8.66
C ALA A 174 -3.73 31.69 9.13
N ALA A 175 -3.45 31.93 10.41
CA ALA A 175 -3.29 33.26 11.00
C ALA A 175 -1.91 33.91 10.74
N LYS A 176 -1.04 33.29 9.93
CA LYS A 176 0.35 33.72 9.66
C LYS A 176 1.23 33.88 10.91
N ASN A 177 0.86 33.23 12.01
CA ASN A 177 1.67 33.16 13.23
C ASN A 177 2.64 31.97 13.15
N TYR A 178 3.74 32.16 12.42
CA TYR A 178 4.71 31.09 12.16
C TYR A 178 5.48 30.67 13.40
N THR A 179 5.82 31.60 14.31
CA THR A 179 6.52 31.28 15.56
C THR A 179 5.74 30.25 16.39
N LYS A 180 4.45 30.50 16.62
CA LYS A 180 3.59 29.55 17.33
C LYS A 180 3.40 28.24 16.56
N ALA A 181 3.29 28.31 15.24
CA ALA A 181 3.16 27.10 14.42
C ALA A 181 4.41 26.21 14.50
N ASP A 182 5.61 26.81 14.57
CA ASP A 182 6.87 26.08 14.65
C ASP A 182 7.09 25.49 16.05
N GLU A 183 6.73 26.20 17.12
CA GLU A 183 6.70 25.66 18.49
C GLU A 183 5.78 24.44 18.61
N LEU A 184 4.56 24.54 18.06
CA LEU A 184 3.61 23.43 18.04
C LEU A 184 4.13 22.27 17.18
N HIS A 185 4.76 22.56 16.04
CA HIS A 185 5.37 21.53 15.20
C HIS A 185 6.50 20.80 15.95
N LYS A 186 7.33 21.53 16.70
CA LYS A 186 8.37 20.93 17.55
C LYS A 186 7.78 19.99 18.59
N LYS A 187 6.72 20.41 19.29
CA LYS A 187 6.00 19.54 20.24
C LYS A 187 5.49 18.26 19.58
N ILE A 188 4.93 18.35 18.38
CA ILE A 188 4.48 17.18 17.59
C ILE A 188 5.66 16.25 17.27
N ILE A 189 6.81 16.81 16.86
CA ILE A 189 8.05 16.05 16.58
C ILE A 189 8.56 15.33 17.82
N ASP A 190 8.61 16.02 18.96
CA ASP A 190 9.10 15.47 20.22
C ASP A 190 8.23 14.29 20.71
N SER A 191 6.93 14.30 20.37
CA SER A 191 6.01 13.19 20.61
C SER A 191 6.11 12.03 19.59
N GLY A 192 7.04 12.09 18.64
CA GLY A 192 7.23 11.05 17.62
C GLY A 192 6.29 11.13 16.42
N TYR A 193 5.64 12.29 16.21
CA TYR A 193 4.76 12.55 15.07
C TYR A 193 5.35 13.65 14.19
N ARG A 194 4.75 13.89 13.02
CA ARG A 194 5.10 15.03 12.18
C ARG A 194 3.91 15.44 11.33
N VAL A 195 3.78 16.73 11.06
CA VAL A 195 2.86 17.22 10.03
C VAL A 195 3.62 17.32 8.71
N LEU A 196 3.22 16.53 7.73
CA LEU A 196 3.81 16.51 6.38
C LEU A 196 2.87 17.23 5.42
N ASN A 197 3.43 17.94 4.44
CA ASN A 197 2.65 18.48 3.33
C ASN A 197 2.82 17.58 2.11
N LEU A 198 1.76 16.88 1.73
CA LEU A 198 1.73 16.01 0.57
C LEU A 198 0.58 16.46 -0.33
N GLN A 199 0.88 16.77 -1.59
CA GLN A 199 -0.12 17.20 -2.58
C GLN A 199 -1.00 18.38 -2.09
N ASN A 200 -0.38 19.36 -1.42
CA ASN A 200 -1.04 20.54 -0.82
C ASN A 200 -1.99 20.21 0.34
N GLN A 201 -1.90 19.02 0.93
CA GLN A 201 -2.65 18.63 2.12
C GLN A 201 -1.69 18.40 3.29
N GLU A 202 -2.05 18.94 4.47
CA GLU A 202 -1.34 18.64 5.71
C GLU A 202 -1.82 17.30 6.26
N ILE A 203 -0.89 16.36 6.39
CA ILE A 203 -1.11 15.02 6.93
C ILE A 203 -0.34 14.89 8.24
N LEU A 204 -1.04 14.63 9.32
CA LEU A 204 -0.42 14.20 10.57
C LEU A 204 0.01 12.73 10.41
N ALA A 205 1.26 12.43 10.72
CA ALA A 205 1.81 11.10 10.54
C ALA A 205 2.71 10.70 11.70
N ARG A 206 2.70 9.42 12.05
CA ARG A 206 3.58 8.84 13.06
C ARG A 206 4.92 8.46 12.44
N LYS A 207 6.01 8.78 13.12
CA LYS A 207 7.38 8.45 12.72
C LYS A 207 7.74 7.04 13.15
N TYR A 208 8.32 6.27 12.23
CA TYR A 208 8.93 4.98 12.51
C TYR A 208 10.37 4.96 12.02
N ARG A 209 11.27 4.37 12.81
CA ARG A 209 12.64 4.06 12.39
C ARG A 209 12.69 2.57 12.09
N ILE A 210 13.06 2.19 10.87
CA ILE A 210 13.10 0.82 10.41
C ILE A 210 14.54 0.42 10.14
N ARG A 211 14.98 -0.70 10.71
CA ARG A 211 16.21 -1.41 10.35
C ARG A 211 15.85 -2.55 9.41
N LEU A 212 16.49 -2.61 8.24
CA LEU A 212 16.25 -3.66 7.26
C LEU A 212 16.72 -5.01 7.83
N ARG A 213 15.77 -5.92 8.04
CA ARG A 213 16.04 -7.21 8.66
C ARG A 213 16.99 -8.06 7.81
N GLY A 214 17.98 -8.66 8.47
CA GLY A 214 18.87 -9.68 7.91
C GLY A 214 20.02 -9.16 7.05
N ILE A 215 20.15 -7.85 6.86
CA ILE A 215 21.28 -7.27 6.12
C ILE A 215 22.03 -6.25 6.98
N ASP A 216 23.32 -6.07 6.75
CA ASP A 216 24.15 -5.02 7.37
C ASP A 216 24.96 -4.32 6.27
N ALA A 217 24.68 -3.05 6.03
CA ALA A 217 25.37 -2.26 5.01
C ALA A 217 26.67 -1.65 5.58
N PRO A 218 27.67 -1.35 4.73
CA PRO A 218 28.82 -0.57 5.16
C PRO A 218 28.39 0.76 5.79
N GLU A 219 29.04 1.11 6.91
CA GLU A 219 28.78 2.38 7.59
C GLU A 219 29.13 3.55 6.66
N SER A 220 28.55 4.74 6.88
CA SER A 220 28.73 5.88 5.95
C SER A 220 30.19 6.29 5.72
N SER A 221 31.08 6.00 6.68
CA SER A 221 32.52 6.26 6.59
C SER A 221 33.35 5.06 6.09
N MET A 222 32.73 3.92 5.83
CA MET A 222 33.38 2.75 5.23
C MET A 222 33.34 2.84 3.70
N PRO A 223 34.28 2.19 3.00
CA PRO A 223 34.15 1.95 1.57
C PRO A 223 32.79 1.34 1.23
N TYR A 224 32.15 1.80 0.15
CA TYR A 224 30.80 1.42 -0.28
C TYR A 224 29.64 1.89 0.62
N GLY A 225 29.90 2.62 1.71
CA GLY A 225 28.84 3.14 2.58
C GLY A 225 27.98 4.20 1.91
N LYS A 226 28.61 5.09 1.14
CA LYS A 226 27.90 6.13 0.37
C LYS A 226 27.07 5.49 -0.75
N GLU A 227 27.64 4.55 -1.48
CA GLU A 227 27.01 3.83 -2.58
C GLU A 227 25.81 3.01 -2.11
N ALA A 228 25.92 2.35 -0.95
CA ALA A 228 24.81 1.63 -0.35
C ALA A 228 23.64 2.56 0.01
N LYS A 229 23.96 3.70 0.63
CA LYS A 229 22.95 4.73 0.93
C LYS A 229 22.28 5.27 -0.33
N GLU A 230 23.07 5.63 -1.34
CA GLU A 230 22.56 6.20 -2.60
C GLU A 230 21.64 5.23 -3.34
N GLU A 231 22.00 3.94 -3.38
CA GLU A 231 21.12 2.92 -3.96
C GLU A 231 19.83 2.78 -3.16
N LEU A 232 19.90 2.75 -1.82
CA LEU A 232 18.70 2.66 -0.99
C LEU A 232 17.79 3.88 -1.19
N VAL A 233 18.33 5.09 -1.26
CA VAL A 233 17.58 6.31 -1.61
C VAL A 233 16.93 6.15 -2.98
N LYS A 234 17.68 5.73 -4.00
CA LYS A 234 17.17 5.54 -5.37
C LYS A 234 16.02 4.52 -5.42
N LEU A 235 16.10 3.47 -4.62
CA LEU A 235 15.05 2.45 -4.56
C LEU A 235 13.76 3.00 -3.94
N LEU A 236 13.85 3.83 -2.90
CA LEU A 236 12.72 4.17 -2.05
C LEU A 236 12.14 5.58 -2.28
N GLN A 237 12.93 6.53 -2.76
CA GLN A 237 12.52 7.94 -2.84
C GLN A 237 11.19 8.12 -3.59
N GLY A 238 10.30 8.91 -3.00
CA GLY A 238 9.00 9.25 -3.57
C GLY A 238 8.00 8.09 -3.64
N LYS A 239 8.32 6.92 -3.07
CA LYS A 239 7.46 5.72 -3.13
C LYS A 239 6.91 5.37 -1.76
N CYS A 240 5.71 4.83 -1.74
CA CYS A 240 5.12 4.20 -0.56
C CYS A 240 5.73 2.80 -0.38
N LEU A 241 5.91 2.40 0.87
CA LEU A 241 6.51 1.13 1.24
C LEU A 241 5.50 0.26 1.99
N ARG A 242 5.59 -1.03 1.76
CA ARG A 242 4.99 -2.04 2.62
C ARG A 242 6.07 -2.62 3.51
N VAL A 243 5.92 -2.47 4.81
CA VAL A 243 6.92 -2.91 5.81
C VAL A 243 6.31 -3.99 6.68
N LEU A 244 6.90 -5.18 6.68
CA LEU A 244 6.55 -6.27 7.59
C LEU A 244 7.46 -6.19 8.81
N VAL A 245 6.91 -5.83 9.98
CA VAL A 245 7.68 -5.64 11.21
C VAL A 245 7.66 -6.91 12.04
N TYR A 246 8.85 -7.40 12.40
CA TYR A 246 9.04 -8.63 13.17
C TYR A 246 9.43 -8.36 14.61
N ASP A 247 10.20 -7.31 14.85
CA ASP A 247 10.69 -6.99 16.19
C ASP A 247 11.01 -5.50 16.36
N GLU A 248 11.40 -5.13 17.57
CA GLU A 248 11.99 -3.83 17.87
C GLU A 248 13.37 -4.05 18.50
N ASP A 249 14.38 -3.37 18.00
CA ASP A 249 15.73 -3.47 18.56
C ASP A 249 15.90 -2.57 19.79
N ARG A 250 17.02 -2.77 20.51
CA ARG A 250 17.36 -1.99 21.72
C ARG A 250 17.49 -0.47 21.50
N TYR A 251 17.50 -0.01 20.26
CA TYR A 251 17.60 1.40 19.89
C TYR A 251 16.23 1.99 19.50
N GLY A 252 15.15 1.25 19.71
CA GLY A 252 13.78 1.64 19.36
C GLY A 252 13.53 1.65 17.85
N ARG A 253 14.28 0.86 17.06
CA ARG A 253 14.03 0.70 15.62
C ARG A 253 13.23 -0.57 15.41
N CYS A 254 12.17 -0.47 14.62
CA CYS A 254 11.47 -1.64 14.12
C CYS A 254 12.40 -2.43 13.18
N VAL A 255 12.54 -3.73 13.39
CA VAL A 255 13.28 -4.63 12.51
C VAL A 255 12.29 -5.26 11.54
N GLY A 256 12.46 -4.99 10.24
CA GLY A 256 11.44 -5.32 9.25
C GLY A 256 11.93 -5.66 7.86
N ASP A 257 11.10 -6.40 7.13
CA ASP A 257 11.24 -6.64 5.69
C ASP A 257 10.53 -5.52 4.92
N ILE A 258 11.21 -4.93 3.94
CA ILE A 258 10.68 -3.79 3.20
C ILE A 258 10.40 -4.19 1.76
N TYR A 259 9.18 -3.88 1.32
CA TYR A 259 8.75 -4.04 -0.06
C TYR A 259 8.40 -2.69 -0.67
N CYS A 260 8.92 -2.45 -1.86
CA CYS A 260 8.63 -1.24 -2.64
C CYS A 260 8.13 -1.67 -4.03
N ASN A 261 6.88 -1.34 -4.37
CA ASN A 261 6.22 -1.76 -5.61
C ASN A 261 6.37 -3.28 -5.89
N GLY A 262 6.18 -4.10 -4.85
CA GLY A 262 6.32 -5.56 -4.93
C GLY A 262 7.76 -6.09 -4.90
N LYS A 263 8.79 -5.22 -5.00
CA LYS A 263 10.20 -5.64 -4.92
C LYS A 263 10.68 -5.70 -3.49
N PHE A 264 11.36 -6.79 -3.13
CA PHE A 264 11.99 -6.93 -1.83
C PHE A 264 13.30 -6.14 -1.79
N VAL A 265 13.40 -5.15 -0.91
CA VAL A 265 14.49 -4.16 -0.93
C VAL A 265 15.82 -4.82 -0.54
N GLN A 266 15.82 -5.68 0.48
CA GLN A 266 17.03 -6.40 0.91
C GLN A 266 17.64 -7.27 -0.19
N GLU A 267 16.81 -7.90 -1.02
CA GLU A 267 17.27 -8.66 -2.17
C GLU A 267 18.11 -7.81 -3.12
N VAL A 268 17.60 -6.61 -3.46
CA VAL A 268 18.30 -5.70 -4.38
C VAL A 268 19.64 -5.25 -3.78
N MET A 269 19.66 -4.90 -2.49
CA MET A 269 20.88 -4.48 -1.80
C MET A 269 21.95 -5.57 -1.79
N LEU A 270 21.56 -6.82 -1.50
CA LEU A 270 22.48 -7.97 -1.50
C LEU A 270 22.98 -8.31 -2.90
N LYS A 271 22.08 -8.38 -3.89
CA LYS A 271 22.45 -8.70 -5.29
C LYS A 271 23.37 -7.65 -5.92
N LYS A 272 23.28 -6.40 -5.48
CA LYS A 272 24.19 -5.31 -5.89
C LYS A 272 25.50 -5.27 -5.09
N GLY A 273 25.68 -6.16 -4.12
CA GLY A 273 26.87 -6.17 -3.26
C GLY A 273 27.01 -4.90 -2.44
N LEU A 274 25.90 -4.36 -1.93
CA LEU A 274 25.87 -3.12 -1.13
C LEU A 274 25.52 -3.38 0.34
N ALA A 275 25.33 -4.65 0.71
CA ALA A 275 25.16 -5.09 2.08
C ALA A 275 25.70 -6.50 2.26
N TRP A 276 25.95 -6.87 3.51
CA TRP A 276 26.28 -8.22 3.96
C TRP A 276 25.02 -8.92 4.45
N HIS A 277 24.90 -10.25 4.27
CA HIS A 277 23.94 -11.05 5.01
C HIS A 277 24.39 -11.11 6.47
N TYR A 278 23.54 -10.62 7.38
CA TYR A 278 23.87 -10.61 8.80
C TYR A 278 23.49 -11.93 9.46
N SER A 279 24.28 -12.97 9.18
CA SER A 279 23.98 -14.36 9.56
C SER A 279 23.78 -14.57 11.07
N ALA A 280 24.40 -13.75 11.92
CA ALA A 280 24.19 -13.81 13.36
C ALA A 280 22.72 -13.61 13.79
N TYR A 281 21.93 -12.87 13.00
CA TYR A 281 20.53 -12.54 13.32
C TYR A 281 19.53 -13.09 12.31
N ASP A 282 19.98 -13.59 11.16
CA ASP A 282 19.10 -14.07 10.09
C ASP A 282 19.72 -15.28 9.39
N GLN A 283 18.96 -16.38 9.31
CA GLN A 283 19.43 -17.66 8.77
C GLN A 283 18.76 -18.03 7.43
N ARG A 284 18.15 -17.05 6.74
CA ARG A 284 17.50 -17.29 5.45
C ARG A 284 18.51 -17.67 4.38
N VAL A 285 18.26 -18.78 3.70
CA VAL A 285 19.12 -19.32 2.64
C VAL A 285 19.13 -18.39 1.42
N GLU A 286 18.03 -17.69 1.17
CA GLU A 286 17.87 -16.76 0.05
C GLU A 286 18.85 -15.59 0.15
N LEU A 287 18.97 -14.99 1.34
CA LEU A 287 19.89 -13.86 1.57
C LEU A 287 21.35 -14.30 1.39
N ALA A 288 21.71 -15.46 1.94
CA ALA A 288 23.03 -16.05 1.76
C ALA A 288 23.34 -16.34 0.27
N THR A 289 22.33 -16.80 -0.47
CA THR A 289 22.47 -17.09 -1.91
C THR A 289 22.73 -15.82 -2.71
N TRP A 290 21.97 -14.75 -2.48
CA TRP A 290 22.16 -13.48 -3.18
C TRP A 290 23.51 -12.84 -2.87
N GLU A 291 23.96 -12.91 -1.62
CA GLU A 291 25.30 -12.46 -1.27
C GLU A 291 26.38 -13.28 -1.99
N LYS A 292 26.25 -14.62 -1.97
CA LYS A 292 27.19 -15.52 -2.65
C LYS A 292 27.27 -15.24 -4.16
N GLU A 293 26.14 -14.97 -4.80
CA GLU A 293 26.09 -14.59 -6.21
C GLU A 293 26.78 -13.24 -6.48
N ALA A 294 26.55 -12.23 -5.63
CA ALA A 294 27.19 -10.93 -5.75
C ALA A 294 28.72 -11.01 -5.54
N ARG A 295 29.16 -11.84 -4.58
CA ARG A 295 30.56 -12.16 -4.32
C ARG A 295 31.23 -12.80 -5.54
N ALA A 296 30.60 -13.84 -6.11
CA ALA A 296 31.13 -14.54 -7.29
C ALA A 296 31.28 -13.62 -8.50
N LYS A 297 30.37 -12.65 -8.65
CA LYS A 297 30.40 -11.64 -9.72
C LYS A 297 31.29 -10.44 -9.42
N ARG A 298 31.87 -10.35 -8.22
CA ARG A 298 32.69 -9.21 -7.75
C ARG A 298 31.99 -7.85 -7.91
N VAL A 299 30.70 -7.79 -7.61
CA VAL A 299 29.88 -6.58 -7.74
C VAL A 299 29.86 -5.80 -6.42
N GLY A 300 29.84 -4.46 -6.50
CA GLY A 300 29.76 -3.60 -5.32
C GLY A 300 30.99 -3.80 -4.43
N LEU A 301 30.77 -3.95 -3.13
CA LEU A 301 31.83 -4.11 -2.13
C LEU A 301 32.72 -5.33 -2.41
N TRP A 302 32.23 -6.32 -3.15
CA TRP A 302 32.96 -7.53 -3.54
C TRP A 302 33.97 -7.32 -4.67
N ALA A 303 34.04 -6.12 -5.26
CA ALA A 303 35.13 -5.77 -6.17
C ALA A 303 36.47 -5.74 -5.41
N SER A 304 36.45 -5.31 -4.14
CA SER A 304 37.59 -5.39 -3.22
C SER A 304 37.99 -6.84 -2.94
N SER A 305 39.29 -7.12 -2.80
CA SER A 305 39.81 -8.44 -2.45
C SER A 305 39.55 -8.83 -0.99
N ASN A 306 39.45 -7.84 -0.09
CA ASN A 306 39.19 -8.05 1.33
C ASN A 306 38.26 -6.96 1.88
N PRO A 307 36.96 -6.97 1.52
CA PRO A 307 36.02 -6.02 2.08
C PRO A 307 35.79 -6.27 3.56
N GLU A 308 35.84 -5.21 4.35
CA GLU A 308 35.64 -5.25 5.79
C GLU A 308 34.14 -5.35 6.13
N LYS A 309 33.80 -6.15 7.15
CA LYS A 309 32.41 -6.27 7.62
C LYS A 309 32.05 -5.10 8.53
N PRO A 310 30.82 -4.55 8.46
CA PRO A 310 30.45 -3.39 9.25
C PRO A 310 30.45 -3.66 10.77
N TRP A 311 30.09 -4.87 11.21
CA TRP A 311 30.17 -5.24 12.63
C TRP A 311 31.61 -5.40 13.15
N GLU A 312 32.57 -5.77 12.30
CA GLU A 312 34.00 -5.82 12.64
C GLU A 312 34.56 -4.38 12.73
N TRP A 313 34.29 -3.53 11.74
CA TRP A 313 34.66 -2.12 11.76
C TRP A 313 34.15 -1.37 13.00
N ARG A 314 32.87 -1.60 13.36
CA ARG A 314 32.27 -1.05 14.60
C ARG A 314 32.92 -1.60 15.87
N LYS A 315 33.46 -2.82 15.85
CA LYS A 315 34.17 -3.40 16.99
C LYS A 315 35.55 -2.74 17.14
N ASP A 316 36.28 -2.57 16.05
CA ASP A 316 37.62 -1.99 16.06
C ASP A 316 37.58 -0.51 16.50
N LYS A 317 36.63 0.27 15.98
CA LYS A 317 36.40 1.67 16.43
C LYS A 317 36.10 1.78 17.93
N ARG A 318 35.32 0.86 18.50
CA ARG A 318 35.04 0.83 19.94
C ARG A 318 36.26 0.46 20.78
N GLN A 319 37.20 -0.27 20.18
CA GLN A 319 38.44 -0.71 20.83
C GLN A 319 39.62 0.25 20.59
N GLY A 320 39.38 1.37 19.89
CA GLY A 320 40.43 2.36 19.56
C GLY A 320 41.51 1.81 18.61
N ARG A 321 41.17 0.79 17.83
CA ARG A 321 42.03 0.18 16.81
C ARG A 321 41.83 0.88 15.46
#